data_AF-A0A1V4IUI3-F1
#
_entry.id   AF-A0A1V4IUI3-F1
#
_cell.length_a   1.000
_cell.length_b   1.000
_cell.length_c   1.000
_cell.angle_alpha   90.00
_cell.angle_beta   90.00
_cell.angle_gamma   90.00
#
_symmetry.space_group_name_H-M   'P 1'
#
loop_
_entity.id
_entity.type
_entity.pdbx_description
1 polymer ?
#
loop_
_entity_poly.entity_id
_entity_poly.type
_entity_poly.pdbx_seq_one_letter_code
_entity_poly.pdbx_strand_id
1 'polypeptide(L)'
;MRYIGPFFRMNSLSSKEISGQLFHLSKESIKTLVLNSKCGLLAQVRTSKKSSIDDISILNNFSPLLCMYRKASPLLIHSKSSHSFDESSFKKEITPSTNALMTLCLLELSEYYSHYNDGKRNIASLEKPFKYIAKEQLQFYSENLRNNEGLFVDKKNISEGNSKGFSLVDTDDKFKFSDQAFMMAAYMLYAHYNKSEEISSEYIKFSNEILDMFKNYKSALYELSFNECVLIFLALNIFYKYSCNSDAKRLILDLGDFLISKFQEKDYYLNSIDDCSLFSICLMEAYKHTDIISFKETAKEINDKLVSLYDSDKHIFVKISDKKESKYSCLEVNFYLLSLLMYSFNEDRSNELRPTISNVYRKFFVNGGLLTSWPDAPTLDEVERYRKLSLRSDDMLDETFFRMPVLSTPKSTGLAPIFVKSLTYSKRKDSLSSKKSSFDSNKNMLNFFLIIFLLKDTIEDLMEFTNPMNCESQGDLKKIQQQIIRPNNPKINIENISADTKESTSILLVSETSNDVKNLTPNALTSTKCIEKEEVEVKNIVNLKKINKISLLNKDTISKVSPPKKKKKYKKNKNQHPHNKKS
;
A
#
# COMPACT_ATOMS: atom_id res chain seq x y z
N MET A 1 -41.40 -30.38 -16.93
CA MET A 1 -40.17 -29.70 -17.41
C MET A 1 -40.16 -28.22 -16.97
N ARG A 2 -39.90 -27.91 -15.69
CA ARG A 2 -39.84 -26.51 -15.17
C ARG A 2 -38.93 -26.37 -13.91
N TYR A 3 -37.69 -26.85 -13.95
CA TYR A 3 -36.73 -26.69 -12.83
C TYR A 3 -35.26 -26.50 -13.30
N ILE A 4 -35.03 -25.45 -14.11
CA ILE A 4 -33.68 -24.96 -14.48
C ILE A 4 -33.52 -23.46 -14.07
N GLY A 5 -34.46 -22.94 -13.27
CA GLY A 5 -34.58 -21.51 -12.96
C GLY A 5 -33.50 -20.87 -12.06
N PRO A 6 -33.04 -21.49 -10.95
CA PRO A 6 -32.15 -20.79 -10.00
C PRO A 6 -30.66 -20.82 -10.35
N PHE A 7 -30.17 -21.94 -10.89
CA PHE A 7 -28.73 -22.27 -10.93
C PHE A 7 -27.88 -21.45 -11.91
N PHE A 8 -28.49 -20.62 -12.76
CA PHE A 8 -27.77 -19.78 -13.73
C PHE A 8 -27.62 -18.30 -13.34
N ARG A 9 -28.08 -17.89 -12.15
CA ARG A 9 -27.62 -16.63 -11.55
C ARG A 9 -26.30 -16.84 -10.83
N MET A 10 -25.21 -16.95 -11.60
CA MET A 10 -23.86 -16.73 -11.07
C MET A 10 -23.73 -15.26 -10.66
N ASN A 11 -24.12 -14.93 -9.43
CA ASN A 11 -24.02 -13.58 -8.90
C ASN A 11 -22.56 -13.09 -9.03
N SER A 12 -22.36 -12.04 -9.83
CA SER A 12 -21.08 -11.37 -9.97
C SER A 12 -20.73 -10.72 -8.64
N LEU A 13 -19.70 -11.22 -7.94
CA LEU A 13 -19.17 -10.60 -6.73
C LEU A 13 -18.98 -9.11 -7.01
N SER A 14 -19.57 -8.29 -6.15
CA SER A 14 -19.43 -6.83 -6.19
C SER A 14 -17.99 -6.42 -5.84
N SER A 15 -17.59 -5.23 -6.28
CA SER A 15 -16.31 -4.65 -5.87
C SER A 15 -16.20 -4.55 -4.33
N LYS A 16 -17.31 -4.33 -3.61
CA LYS A 16 -17.35 -4.32 -2.14
C LYS A 16 -17.05 -5.68 -1.51
N GLU A 17 -17.64 -6.77 -2.00
CA GLU A 17 -17.31 -8.13 -1.53
C GLU A 17 -15.85 -8.49 -1.83
N ILE A 18 -15.34 -8.12 -3.01
CA ILE A 18 -13.95 -8.39 -3.40
C ILE A 18 -12.98 -7.59 -2.51
N SER A 19 -13.28 -6.32 -2.22
CA SER A 19 -12.50 -5.51 -1.29
C SER A 19 -12.52 -6.09 0.12
N GLY A 20 -13.68 -6.54 0.63
CA GLY A 20 -13.80 -7.22 1.92
C GLY A 20 -12.93 -8.47 2.00
N GLN A 21 -13.01 -9.33 0.97
CA GLN A 21 -12.23 -10.56 0.91
C GLN A 21 -10.72 -10.24 0.89
N LEU A 22 -10.28 -9.29 0.06
CA LEU A 22 -8.86 -8.89 -0.04
C LEU A 22 -8.34 -8.25 1.26
N PHE A 23 -9.14 -7.41 1.93
CA PHE A 23 -8.76 -6.77 3.19
C PHE A 23 -8.66 -7.80 4.32
N HIS A 24 -9.67 -8.68 4.48
CA HIS A 24 -9.65 -9.77 5.46
C HIS A 24 -8.46 -10.70 5.26
N LEU A 25 -8.21 -11.12 4.02
CA LEU A 25 -7.01 -11.86 3.62
C LEU A 25 -5.75 -11.16 4.11
N SER A 26 -5.59 -9.88 3.82
CA SER A 26 -4.36 -9.13 4.11
C SER A 26 -4.14 -8.96 5.60
N LYS A 27 -5.20 -8.60 6.34
CA LYS A 27 -5.17 -8.40 7.79
C LYS A 27 -4.76 -9.67 8.54
N GLU A 28 -5.46 -10.78 8.30
CA GLU A 28 -5.17 -12.06 8.97
C GLU A 28 -3.85 -12.68 8.47
N SER A 29 -3.41 -12.38 7.24
CA SER A 29 -2.07 -12.77 6.76
C SER A 29 -0.96 -12.00 7.46
N ILE A 30 -1.09 -10.68 7.65
CA ILE A 30 -0.12 -9.87 8.41
C ILE A 30 -0.06 -10.34 9.87
N LYS A 31 -1.21 -10.54 10.53
CA LYS A 31 -1.32 -11.12 11.88
C LYS A 31 -0.65 -12.49 11.98
N THR A 32 -0.84 -13.37 10.98
CA THR A 32 -0.15 -14.67 10.92
C THR A 32 1.37 -14.53 10.75
N LEU A 33 1.81 -13.66 9.83
CA LEU A 33 3.22 -13.50 9.49
C LEU A 33 4.02 -12.81 10.61
N VAL A 34 3.47 -11.75 11.21
CA VAL A 34 4.15 -10.99 12.27
C VAL A 34 4.08 -11.72 13.61
N LEU A 35 2.94 -12.28 14.01
CA LEU A 35 2.77 -12.84 15.37
C LEU A 35 3.15 -14.32 15.49
N ASN A 36 3.06 -15.12 14.41
CA ASN A 36 3.14 -16.58 14.51
C ASN A 36 4.25 -17.23 13.68
N SER A 37 4.60 -16.68 12.51
CA SER A 37 5.49 -17.37 11.55
C SER A 37 6.89 -17.70 12.08
N LYS A 38 7.43 -16.90 13.01
CA LYS A 38 8.84 -16.90 13.45
C LYS A 38 9.86 -16.74 12.30
N CYS A 39 9.42 -16.29 11.12
CA CYS A 39 10.21 -16.09 9.90
C CYS A 39 11.07 -14.80 9.97
N GLY A 40 11.87 -14.66 11.02
CA GLY A 40 12.56 -13.42 11.33
C GLY A 40 13.30 -13.43 12.66
N LEU A 41 13.64 -12.24 13.14
CA LEU A 41 14.09 -11.96 14.49
C LEU A 41 12.89 -11.67 15.39
N LEU A 42 12.86 -12.25 16.60
CA LEU A 42 11.73 -12.14 17.53
C LEU A 42 11.93 -10.99 18.52
N ALA A 43 10.85 -10.30 18.87
CA ALA A 43 10.84 -9.28 19.93
C ALA A 43 10.88 -9.94 21.31
N GLN A 44 11.62 -9.34 22.25
CA GLN A 44 11.64 -9.78 23.64
C GLN A 44 10.47 -9.16 24.40
N VAL A 45 9.29 -9.78 24.33
CA VAL A 45 8.10 -9.38 25.09
C VAL A 45 8.36 -9.55 26.59
N ARG A 46 8.92 -8.52 27.23
CA ARG A 46 9.23 -8.49 28.67
C ARG A 46 8.12 -7.76 29.42
N THR A 47 6.99 -8.42 29.67
CA THR A 47 5.94 -7.85 30.53
C THR A 47 6.50 -7.65 31.95
N SER A 48 6.75 -6.40 32.32
CA SER A 48 7.19 -6.04 33.68
C SER A 48 6.07 -6.32 34.69
N LYS A 49 6.40 -6.68 35.93
CA LYS A 49 5.40 -6.84 37.01
C LYS A 49 4.79 -5.51 37.52
N LYS A 50 4.88 -4.43 36.74
CA LYS A 50 4.39 -3.07 37.07
C LYS A 50 3.70 -2.35 35.90
N SER A 51 3.62 -2.93 34.69
CA SER A 51 2.94 -2.29 33.56
C SER A 51 1.43 -2.49 33.66
N SER A 52 0.69 -1.40 33.90
CA SER A 52 -0.78 -1.34 33.99
C SER A 52 -1.47 -1.40 32.61
N ILE A 53 -1.05 -2.36 31.77
CA ILE A 53 -1.52 -2.51 30.39
C ILE A 53 -1.77 -4.00 30.14
N ASP A 54 -2.90 -4.50 30.63
CA ASP A 54 -3.30 -5.90 30.47
C ASP A 54 -3.37 -6.32 28.99
N ASP A 55 -3.70 -5.38 28.09
CA ASP A 55 -3.75 -5.60 26.63
C ASP A 55 -2.41 -6.04 26.02
N ILE A 56 -1.25 -5.60 26.56
CA ILE A 56 0.05 -6.03 26.03
C ILE A 56 0.35 -7.49 26.38
N SER A 57 -0.27 -8.03 27.44
CA SER A 57 -0.10 -9.44 27.84
C SER A 57 -0.58 -10.43 26.76
N ILE A 58 -1.43 -10.00 25.82
CA ILE A 58 -1.85 -10.76 24.63
C ILE A 58 -0.62 -11.28 23.86
N LEU A 59 0.46 -10.49 23.80
CA LEU A 59 1.68 -10.84 23.06
C LEU A 59 2.49 -11.99 23.69
N ASN A 60 2.24 -12.34 24.96
CA ASN A 60 2.86 -13.49 25.62
C ASN A 60 2.43 -14.83 25.00
N ASN A 61 1.29 -14.86 24.30
CA ASN A 61 0.80 -16.03 23.55
C ASN A 61 1.40 -16.15 22.14
N PHE A 62 2.21 -15.17 21.71
CA PHE A 62 2.70 -15.03 20.35
C PHE A 62 4.24 -15.05 20.29
N SER A 63 4.78 -14.88 19.09
CA SER A 63 6.22 -14.71 18.85
C SER A 63 6.44 -13.58 17.85
N PRO A 64 6.11 -12.33 18.24
CA PRO A 64 6.12 -11.17 17.35
C PRO A 64 7.50 -10.90 16.74
N LEU A 65 7.53 -10.55 15.45
CA LEU A 65 8.77 -10.21 14.74
C LEU A 65 9.21 -8.76 14.99
N LEU A 66 10.48 -8.55 15.33
CA LEU A 66 11.19 -7.28 15.13
C LEU A 66 11.53 -7.09 13.64
N CYS A 67 11.90 -8.16 12.96
CA CYS A 67 12.43 -8.07 11.61
C CYS A 67 12.18 -9.35 10.83
N MET A 68 11.65 -9.25 9.61
CA MET A 68 11.28 -10.37 8.75
C MET A 68 12.41 -10.75 7.79
N TYR A 69 12.63 -12.06 7.65
CA TYR A 69 13.55 -12.62 6.67
C TYR A 69 12.97 -12.65 5.25
N ARG A 70 13.84 -12.75 4.24
CA ARG A 70 13.48 -12.62 2.82
C ARG A 70 12.57 -13.73 2.29
N LYS A 71 12.80 -14.99 2.70
CA LYS A 71 12.08 -16.17 2.16
C LYS A 71 11.99 -17.30 3.17
N ALA A 72 10.94 -18.12 3.05
CA ALA A 72 10.71 -19.34 3.82
C ALA A 72 9.77 -20.32 3.07
N SER A 73 9.60 -21.52 3.61
CA SER A 73 8.45 -22.38 3.34
C SER A 73 7.22 -21.82 4.08
N PRO A 74 6.04 -21.71 3.43
CA PRO A 74 4.79 -21.31 4.10
C PRO A 74 4.11 -22.46 4.86
N LEU A 75 4.77 -23.61 4.98
CA LEU A 75 4.27 -24.76 5.74
C LEU A 75 4.28 -24.44 7.24
N LEU A 76 3.10 -24.52 7.87
CA LEU A 76 2.91 -24.39 9.30
C LEU A 76 3.29 -25.70 9.97
N ILE A 77 4.38 -25.70 10.75
CA ILE A 77 4.72 -26.79 11.64
C ILE A 77 3.81 -26.70 12.87
N HIS A 78 3.01 -27.74 13.08
CA HIS A 78 2.19 -27.90 14.29
C HIS A 78 3.06 -28.41 15.44
N SER A 79 3.60 -27.51 16.26
CA SER A 79 4.10 -27.87 17.59
C SER A 79 2.95 -27.86 18.61
N LYS A 80 3.18 -28.39 19.83
CA LYS A 80 2.19 -28.32 20.92
C LYS A 80 1.90 -26.89 21.43
N SER A 81 2.62 -25.86 20.93
CA SER A 81 2.54 -24.48 21.45
C SER A 81 2.69 -23.36 20.41
N SER A 82 2.88 -23.65 19.11
CA SER A 82 2.89 -22.61 18.07
C SER A 82 2.70 -23.15 16.65
N HIS A 83 1.96 -22.41 15.82
CA HIS A 83 1.92 -22.59 14.36
C HIS A 83 3.01 -21.71 13.70
N SER A 84 4.23 -22.21 13.59
CA SER A 84 5.37 -21.47 13.01
C SER A 84 5.88 -22.09 11.73
N PHE A 85 6.64 -21.33 10.94
CA PHE A 85 7.27 -21.83 9.72
C PHE A 85 8.51 -22.69 10.05
N ASP A 86 8.94 -23.48 9.07
CA ASP A 86 10.16 -24.29 9.15
C ASP A 86 11.44 -23.43 9.11
N GLU A 87 12.17 -23.32 10.24
CA GLU A 87 13.42 -22.54 10.31
C GLU A 87 14.49 -23.05 9.34
N SER A 88 14.51 -24.33 8.98
CA SER A 88 15.48 -24.87 8.00
C SER A 88 15.28 -24.31 6.59
N SER A 89 14.10 -23.73 6.31
CA SER A 89 13.76 -23.10 5.04
C SER A 89 14.10 -21.61 4.94
N PHE A 90 14.58 -20.99 6.03
CA PHE A 90 14.71 -19.53 6.12
C PHE A 90 15.92 -19.00 5.34
N LYS A 91 15.66 -18.13 4.36
CA LYS A 91 16.70 -17.29 3.75
C LYS A 91 16.88 -16.02 4.59
N LYS A 92 17.78 -16.07 5.59
CA LYS A 92 18.04 -15.01 6.61
C LYS A 92 18.63 -13.68 6.09
N GLU A 93 18.34 -13.30 4.85
CA GLU A 93 18.52 -11.94 4.32
C GLU A 93 17.38 -11.04 4.83
N ILE A 94 17.65 -9.76 5.01
CA ILE A 94 16.77 -8.72 5.56
C ILE A 94 16.80 -7.52 4.62
N THR A 95 15.64 -7.11 4.10
CA THR A 95 15.51 -5.90 3.24
C THR A 95 14.78 -4.78 3.99
N PRO A 96 15.31 -3.54 4.03
CA PRO A 96 14.69 -2.42 4.76
C PRO A 96 13.25 -2.12 4.33
N SER A 97 12.99 -1.86 3.04
CA SER A 97 11.65 -1.57 2.51
C SER A 97 10.61 -2.63 2.87
N THR A 98 11.01 -3.90 2.88
CA THR A 98 10.12 -5.02 3.24
C THR A 98 9.74 -5.01 4.73
N ASN A 99 10.64 -4.53 5.58
CA ASN A 99 10.42 -4.39 7.01
C ASN A 99 9.64 -3.10 7.32
N ALA A 100 9.95 -1.99 6.67
CA ALA A 100 9.13 -0.79 6.71
C ALA A 100 7.68 -1.04 6.26
N LEU A 101 7.47 -1.80 5.18
CA LEU A 101 6.13 -2.23 4.73
C LEU A 101 5.41 -3.12 5.76
N MET A 102 6.13 -3.97 6.50
CA MET A 102 5.55 -4.74 7.62
C MET A 102 5.09 -3.80 8.74
N THR A 103 5.90 -2.82 9.14
CA THR A 103 5.54 -1.84 10.17
C THR A 103 4.39 -0.94 9.72
N LEU A 104 4.38 -0.48 8.47
CA LEU A 104 3.29 0.28 7.87
C LEU A 104 1.97 -0.53 7.90
N CYS A 105 1.99 -1.84 7.62
CA CYS A 105 0.82 -2.70 7.79
C CYS A 105 0.32 -2.73 9.23
N LEU A 106 1.23 -2.87 10.22
CA LEU A 106 0.85 -2.90 11.63
C LEU A 106 0.24 -1.56 12.08
N LEU A 107 0.75 -0.44 11.59
CA LEU A 107 0.24 0.90 11.92
C LEU A 107 -1.15 1.14 11.34
N GLU A 108 -1.35 0.92 10.03
CA GLU A 108 -2.67 1.01 9.39
C GLU A 108 -3.70 0.09 10.05
N LEU A 109 -3.31 -1.15 10.36
CA LEU A 109 -4.19 -2.09 11.04
C LEU A 109 -4.41 -1.74 12.52
N SER A 110 -3.44 -1.09 13.19
CA SER A 110 -3.64 -0.65 14.58
C SER A 110 -4.77 0.38 14.68
N GLU A 111 -4.85 1.29 13.71
CA GLU A 111 -5.93 2.29 13.66
C GLU A 111 -7.28 1.62 13.34
N TYR A 112 -7.31 0.69 12.37
CA TYR A 112 -8.51 -0.14 12.12
C TYR A 112 -8.98 -0.91 13.37
N TYR A 113 -8.04 -1.39 14.20
CA TYR A 113 -8.34 -2.06 15.46
C TYR A 113 -8.68 -1.08 16.62
N SER A 114 -8.44 0.22 16.51
CA SER A 114 -8.81 1.19 17.56
C SER A 114 -10.32 1.20 17.82
N HIS A 115 -11.12 1.12 16.74
CA HIS A 115 -12.59 1.02 16.77
C HIS A 115 -13.12 -0.17 17.58
N TYR A 116 -12.30 -1.21 17.82
CA TYR A 116 -12.69 -2.40 18.59
C TYR A 116 -12.71 -2.15 20.10
N ASN A 117 -12.03 -1.11 20.59
CA ASN A 117 -11.96 -0.75 22.02
C ASN A 117 -13.31 -0.36 22.64
N ASP A 118 -14.28 0.08 21.83
CA ASP A 118 -15.55 0.66 22.32
C ASP A 118 -16.50 -0.38 22.95
N GLY A 119 -16.32 -0.59 24.25
CA GLY A 119 -17.21 -1.37 25.11
C GLY A 119 -16.72 -2.77 25.45
N LYS A 120 -17.52 -3.50 26.23
CA LYS A 120 -17.21 -4.87 26.69
C LYS A 120 -17.42 -5.90 25.56
N ARG A 121 -16.58 -5.85 24.53
CA ARG A 121 -16.61 -6.77 23.39
C ARG A 121 -15.76 -8.03 23.65
N ASN A 122 -16.15 -9.16 23.05
CA ASN A 122 -15.50 -10.46 23.23
C ASN A 122 -14.17 -10.63 22.46
N ILE A 123 -13.68 -9.59 21.76
CA ILE A 123 -12.41 -9.60 21.03
C ILE A 123 -11.50 -8.54 21.65
N ALA A 124 -10.32 -8.95 22.10
CA ALA A 124 -9.30 -8.02 22.56
C ALA A 124 -8.65 -7.28 21.37
N SER A 125 -8.58 -5.95 21.43
CA SER A 125 -8.04 -5.14 20.35
C SER A 125 -6.54 -5.38 20.13
N LEU A 126 -6.13 -5.39 18.86
CA LEU A 126 -4.73 -5.44 18.47
C LEU A 126 -4.09 -4.06 18.29
N GLU A 127 -4.81 -2.95 18.54
CA GLU A 127 -4.25 -1.59 18.45
C GLU A 127 -2.97 -1.43 19.29
N LYS A 128 -3.08 -1.52 20.62
CA LYS A 128 -1.94 -1.32 21.54
C LYS A 128 -0.83 -2.37 21.30
N PRO A 129 -1.14 -3.67 21.11
CA PRO A 129 -0.15 -4.66 20.69
C PRO A 129 0.60 -4.30 19.40
N PHE A 130 -0.08 -3.79 18.36
CA PHE A 130 0.55 -3.42 17.09
C PHE A 130 1.34 -2.11 17.18
N LYS A 131 0.82 -1.09 17.88
CA LYS A 131 1.54 0.16 18.17
C LYS A 131 2.82 -0.12 18.99
N TYR A 132 2.77 -1.04 19.96
CA TYR A 132 3.95 -1.49 20.70
C TYR A 132 4.97 -2.22 19.80
N ILE A 133 4.55 -3.20 19.00
CA ILE A 133 5.45 -3.91 18.09
C ILE A 133 6.08 -2.94 17.07
N ALA A 134 5.30 -2.00 16.52
CA ALA A 134 5.81 -1.02 15.56
C ALA A 134 6.92 -0.13 16.16
N LYS A 135 6.83 0.22 17.45
CA LYS A 135 7.88 0.95 18.18
C LYS A 135 9.18 0.16 18.26
N GLU A 136 9.09 -1.08 18.75
CA GLU A 136 10.24 -1.98 18.90
C GLU A 136 10.90 -2.29 17.54
N GLN A 137 10.10 -2.42 16.48
CA GLN A 137 10.56 -2.55 15.09
C GLN A 137 11.35 -1.33 14.63
N LEU A 138 10.81 -0.13 14.76
CA LEU A 138 11.45 1.11 14.31
C LEU A 138 12.73 1.44 15.09
N GLN A 139 12.76 1.18 16.41
CA GLN A 139 13.98 1.26 17.20
C GLN A 139 15.03 0.24 16.70
N PHE A 140 14.64 -1.03 16.55
CA PHE A 140 15.55 -2.07 16.05
C PHE A 140 16.12 -1.71 14.67
N TYR A 141 15.35 -1.11 13.77
CA TYR A 141 15.83 -0.71 12.43
C TYR A 141 16.87 0.41 12.50
N SER A 142 16.64 1.46 13.30
CA SER A 142 17.58 2.58 13.42
C SER A 142 18.90 2.13 14.09
N GLU A 143 18.85 1.17 15.01
CA GLU A 143 20.02 0.61 15.67
C GLU A 143 20.80 -0.39 14.78
N ASN A 144 20.12 -1.24 13.99
CA ASN A 144 20.73 -2.44 13.42
C ASN A 144 20.73 -2.54 11.88
N LEU A 145 19.90 -1.76 11.16
CA LEU A 145 19.76 -1.87 9.69
C LEU A 145 20.45 -0.74 8.90
N ARG A 146 21.07 0.24 9.58
CA ARG A 146 21.88 1.29 8.93
C ARG A 146 23.32 0.82 8.65
N ASN A 147 23.96 1.39 7.64
CA ASN A 147 25.41 1.28 7.40
C ASN A 147 26.18 2.37 8.18
N ASN A 148 27.51 2.43 8.00
CA ASN A 148 28.36 3.43 8.66
C ASN A 148 28.09 4.89 8.23
N GLU A 149 27.35 5.10 7.14
CA GLU A 149 26.95 6.41 6.61
C GLU A 149 25.54 6.83 7.10
N GLY A 150 24.87 5.98 7.90
CA GLY A 150 23.52 6.20 8.39
C GLY A 150 22.40 5.77 7.43
N LEU A 151 22.72 5.13 6.30
CA LEU A 151 21.78 4.71 5.27
C LEU A 151 21.27 3.28 5.51
N PHE A 152 19.98 3.02 5.26
CA PHE A 152 19.41 1.68 5.40
C PHE A 152 19.83 0.76 4.24
N VAL A 153 20.35 -0.42 4.55
CA VAL A 153 20.92 -1.37 3.56
C VAL A 153 20.42 -2.81 3.78
N ASP A 154 20.54 -3.66 2.75
CA ASP A 154 20.22 -5.09 2.88
C ASP A 154 21.21 -5.78 3.82
N LYS A 155 20.73 -6.29 4.95
CA LYS A 155 21.52 -7.04 5.95
C LYS A 155 21.27 -8.56 5.83
N LYS A 156 22.08 -9.37 6.51
CA LYS A 156 21.89 -10.82 6.66
C LYS A 156 22.25 -11.26 8.07
N ASN A 157 21.37 -12.02 8.71
CA ASN A 157 21.68 -12.67 9.98
C ASN A 157 22.54 -13.93 9.73
N ILE A 158 23.71 -13.99 10.37
CA ILE A 158 24.63 -15.14 10.31
C ILE A 158 24.53 -16.09 11.51
N SER A 159 23.69 -15.79 12.51
CA SER A 159 23.55 -16.61 13.72
C SER A 159 22.95 -18.00 13.48
N GLU A 160 23.58 -18.99 14.12
CA GLU A 160 23.10 -20.38 14.20
C GLU A 160 21.84 -20.47 15.08
N GLY A 161 20.68 -20.50 14.42
CA GLY A 161 19.37 -20.48 15.06
C GLY A 161 18.88 -19.06 15.39
N ASN A 162 17.56 -18.92 15.59
CA ASN A 162 16.92 -17.67 16.00
C ASN A 162 16.89 -17.44 17.53
N SER A 163 17.38 -18.39 18.34
CA SER A 163 17.22 -18.42 19.80
C SER A 163 18.42 -17.90 20.60
N LYS A 164 19.58 -17.66 19.98
CA LYS A 164 20.83 -17.25 20.65
C LYS A 164 21.20 -15.78 20.37
N GLY A 165 20.22 -14.92 20.14
CA GLY A 165 20.42 -13.56 19.64
C GLY A 165 20.65 -13.54 18.13
N PHE A 166 21.22 -12.43 17.63
CA PHE A 166 21.47 -12.20 16.21
C PHE A 166 22.86 -11.60 15.97
N SER A 167 23.36 -11.76 14.76
CA SER A 167 24.57 -11.10 14.27
C SER A 167 24.31 -10.72 12.82
N LEU A 168 24.21 -9.41 12.56
CA LEU A 168 23.93 -8.89 11.22
C LEU A 168 25.23 -8.51 10.52
N VAL A 169 25.31 -8.83 9.23
CA VAL A 169 26.33 -8.32 8.31
C VAL A 169 25.67 -7.74 7.07
N ASP A 170 26.28 -6.71 6.52
CA ASP A 170 25.86 -6.05 5.29
C ASP A 170 26.03 -7.01 4.09
N THR A 171 25.13 -6.91 3.10
CA THR A 171 25.12 -7.84 1.94
C THR A 171 25.38 -7.17 0.59
N ASP A 172 25.23 -5.86 0.54
CA ASP A 172 25.60 -4.98 -0.57
C ASP A 172 25.96 -3.62 0.06
N ASP A 173 27.06 -3.01 -0.37
CA ASP A 173 27.45 -1.66 0.08
C ASP A 173 26.52 -0.59 -0.50
N LYS A 174 25.74 -0.94 -1.54
CA LYS A 174 24.80 -0.03 -2.21
C LYS A 174 23.43 -0.04 -1.54
N PHE A 175 23.11 1.07 -0.89
CA PHE A 175 21.73 1.39 -0.51
C PHE A 175 20.83 1.56 -1.73
N LYS A 176 19.51 1.47 -1.53
CA LYS A 176 18.49 1.81 -2.52
C LYS A 176 17.71 3.02 -2.03
N PHE A 177 17.30 3.88 -2.95
CA PHE A 177 16.48 5.06 -2.60
C PHE A 177 15.07 4.63 -2.18
N SER A 178 14.50 3.60 -2.82
CA SER A 178 13.25 2.98 -2.39
C SER A 178 13.28 2.43 -0.95
N ASP A 179 14.41 1.86 -0.50
CA ASP A 179 14.59 1.39 0.88
C ASP A 179 14.55 2.55 1.90
N GLN A 180 15.09 3.72 1.55
CA GLN A 180 15.02 4.91 2.43
C GLN A 180 13.60 5.50 2.43
N ALA A 181 12.93 5.54 1.28
CA ALA A 181 11.62 6.16 1.11
C ALA A 181 10.54 5.45 1.96
N PHE A 182 10.52 4.12 1.98
CA PHE A 182 9.59 3.37 2.83
C PHE A 182 9.92 3.51 4.32
N MET A 183 11.19 3.60 4.71
CA MET A 183 11.57 3.87 6.11
C MET A 183 11.07 5.25 6.54
N MET A 184 11.31 6.30 5.76
CA MET A 184 10.77 7.66 5.97
C MET A 184 9.26 7.66 6.22
N ALA A 185 8.50 6.95 5.37
CA ALA A 185 7.05 6.79 5.54
C ALA A 185 6.68 6.07 6.84
N ALA A 186 7.42 5.03 7.25
CA ALA A 186 7.14 4.24 8.46
C ALA A 186 7.38 5.03 9.76
N TYR A 187 8.48 5.77 9.88
CA TYR A 187 8.74 6.63 11.05
C TYR A 187 7.70 7.76 11.16
N MET A 188 7.32 8.37 10.03
CA MET A 188 6.28 9.41 10.00
C MET A 188 4.90 8.84 10.38
N LEU A 189 4.50 7.68 9.86
CA LEU A 189 3.19 7.09 10.18
C LEU A 189 3.08 6.70 11.65
N TYR A 190 4.16 6.19 12.26
CA TYR A 190 4.20 5.93 13.70
C TYR A 190 3.93 7.22 14.48
N ALA A 191 4.66 8.29 14.18
CA ALA A 191 4.49 9.57 14.87
C ALA A 191 3.11 10.21 14.62
N HIS A 192 2.46 9.92 13.49
CA HIS A 192 1.10 10.36 13.20
C HIS A 192 0.05 9.68 14.12
N TYR A 193 0.17 8.37 14.38
CA TYR A 193 -0.77 7.65 15.25
C TYR A 193 -0.42 7.69 16.74
N ASN A 194 0.84 7.97 17.08
CA ASN A 194 1.36 7.98 18.46
C ASN A 194 1.82 9.39 18.90
N LYS A 195 1.08 10.44 18.52
CA LYS A 195 1.41 11.87 18.79
C LYS A 195 1.68 12.22 20.26
N SER A 196 1.16 11.43 21.20
CA SER A 196 1.34 11.59 22.64
C SER A 196 2.63 10.98 23.20
N GLU A 197 3.39 10.22 22.41
CA GLU A 197 4.68 9.64 22.83
C GLU A 197 5.85 10.58 22.52
N GLU A 198 6.75 10.76 23.49
CA GLU A 198 7.92 11.65 23.39
C GLU A 198 8.79 11.36 22.14
N ILE A 199 9.01 10.07 21.86
CA ILE A 199 9.78 9.55 20.73
C ILE A 199 9.20 9.94 19.35
N SER A 200 7.91 10.23 19.26
CA SER A 200 7.27 10.65 18.01
C SER A 200 7.84 11.98 17.50
N SER A 201 8.31 12.84 18.40
CA SER A 201 9.03 14.07 18.02
C SER A 201 10.40 13.81 17.39
N GLU A 202 11.05 12.70 17.73
CA GLU A 202 12.33 12.26 17.17
C GLU A 202 12.13 11.54 15.84
N TYR A 203 11.11 10.70 15.74
CA TYR A 203 10.74 10.01 14.49
C TYR A 203 10.26 10.99 13.40
N ILE A 204 9.61 12.11 13.78
CA ILE A 204 9.34 13.22 12.85
C ILE A 204 10.66 13.84 12.35
N LYS A 205 11.61 14.16 13.22
CA LYS A 205 12.92 14.72 12.79
C LYS A 205 13.64 13.76 11.84
N PHE A 206 13.80 12.50 12.24
CA PHE A 206 14.49 11.49 11.46
C PHE A 206 13.82 11.20 10.10
N SER A 207 12.48 11.23 10.01
CA SER A 207 11.81 11.12 8.71
C SER A 207 12.03 12.34 7.81
N ASN A 208 12.14 13.55 8.37
CA ASN A 208 12.49 14.76 7.59
C ASN A 208 13.98 14.80 7.19
N GLU A 209 14.89 14.25 8.00
CA GLU A 209 16.31 14.05 7.61
C GLU A 209 16.43 13.16 6.36
N ILE A 210 15.60 12.11 6.26
CA ILE A 210 15.53 11.27 5.07
C ILE A 210 14.85 12.02 3.90
N LEU A 211 13.85 12.88 4.15
CA LEU A 211 13.26 13.74 3.11
C LEU A 211 14.29 14.73 2.53
N ASP A 212 15.16 15.29 3.37
CA ASP A 212 16.26 16.16 2.94
C ASP A 212 17.30 15.43 2.09
N MET A 213 17.51 14.12 2.29
CA MET A 213 18.27 13.29 1.34
C MET A 213 17.67 13.32 -0.06
N PHE A 214 16.35 13.16 -0.21
CA PHE A 214 15.67 13.20 -1.51
C PHE A 214 15.74 14.60 -2.16
N LYS A 215 15.69 15.67 -1.37
CA LYS A 215 15.88 17.04 -1.84
C LYS A 215 17.30 17.29 -2.36
N ASN A 216 18.31 16.84 -1.61
CA ASN A 216 19.73 17.08 -1.92
C ASN A 216 20.25 16.19 -3.07
N TYR A 217 19.79 14.94 -3.16
CA TYR A 217 20.20 13.97 -4.19
C TYR A 217 19.20 13.84 -5.35
N LYS A 218 18.32 14.84 -5.53
CA LYS A 218 17.25 14.89 -6.54
C LYS A 218 17.67 14.43 -7.95
N SER A 219 18.85 14.86 -8.42
CA SER A 219 19.39 14.47 -9.74
C SER A 219 19.60 12.96 -9.89
N ALA A 220 20.04 12.28 -8.82
CA ALA A 220 20.28 10.83 -8.84
C ALA A 220 18.97 10.03 -8.96
N LEU A 221 17.84 10.59 -8.51
CA LEU A 221 16.52 9.94 -8.59
C LEU A 221 16.07 9.74 -10.04
N TYR A 222 16.50 10.61 -10.96
CA TYR A 222 16.18 10.52 -12.38
C TYR A 222 16.93 9.38 -13.09
N GLU A 223 18.14 9.07 -12.64
CA GLU A 223 18.99 8.00 -13.19
C GLU A 223 18.48 6.59 -12.81
N LEU A 224 17.61 6.48 -11.80
CA LEU A 224 17.07 5.20 -11.32
C LEU A 224 16.16 4.51 -12.35
N SER A 225 15.90 3.22 -12.12
CA SER A 225 14.93 2.47 -12.92
C SER A 225 13.51 3.00 -12.70
N PHE A 226 12.65 2.94 -13.73
CA PHE A 226 11.25 3.38 -13.63
C PHE A 226 10.50 2.68 -12.46
N ASN A 227 10.71 1.38 -12.28
CA ASN A 227 10.18 0.61 -11.15
C ASN A 227 10.58 1.22 -9.78
N GLU A 228 11.85 1.60 -9.62
CA GLU A 228 12.32 2.20 -8.37
C GLU A 228 11.80 3.63 -8.18
N CYS A 229 11.76 4.45 -9.25
CA CYS A 229 11.13 5.77 -9.21
C CYS A 229 9.64 5.67 -8.78
N VAL A 230 8.88 4.70 -9.30
CA VAL A 230 7.47 4.48 -8.92
C VAL A 230 7.33 4.02 -7.46
N LEU A 231 8.26 3.21 -6.93
CA LEU A 231 8.27 2.82 -5.52
C LEU A 231 8.59 4.00 -4.59
N ILE A 232 9.51 4.89 -4.98
CA ILE A 232 9.79 6.15 -4.26
C ILE A 232 8.57 7.09 -4.32
N PHE A 233 7.93 7.19 -5.48
CA PHE A 233 6.72 7.99 -5.68
C PHE A 233 5.55 7.48 -4.83
N LEU A 234 5.35 6.15 -4.72
CA LEU A 234 4.39 5.56 -3.78
C LEU A 234 4.70 5.98 -2.33
N ALA A 235 5.95 5.81 -1.90
CA ALA A 235 6.37 6.14 -0.54
C ALA A 235 6.25 7.65 -0.20
N LEU A 236 6.52 8.53 -1.17
CA LEU A 236 6.30 9.98 -1.04
C LEU A 236 4.82 10.32 -0.86
N ASN A 237 3.92 9.72 -1.65
CA ASN A 237 2.48 9.91 -1.48
C ASN A 237 1.99 9.43 -0.11
N ILE A 238 2.43 8.24 0.36
CA ILE A 238 2.12 7.74 1.71
C ILE A 238 2.62 8.70 2.79
N PHE A 239 3.88 9.16 2.69
CA PHE A 239 4.44 10.14 3.62
C PHE A 239 3.64 11.46 3.60
N TYR A 240 3.18 11.92 2.44
CA TYR A 240 2.37 13.13 2.33
C TYR A 240 0.95 12.97 2.93
N LYS A 241 0.26 11.82 2.72
CA LYS A 241 -1.07 11.52 3.32
C LYS A 241 -1.08 11.79 4.83
N TYR A 242 0.04 11.55 5.51
CA TYR A 242 0.16 11.63 6.97
C TYR A 242 0.99 12.80 7.51
N SER A 243 1.79 13.48 6.70
CA SER A 243 2.60 14.64 7.11
C SER A 243 2.09 15.99 6.60
N CYS A 244 1.34 16.02 5.50
CA CYS A 244 1.01 17.22 4.73
C CYS A 244 2.24 18.10 4.37
N ASN A 245 3.44 17.54 4.36
CA ASN A 245 4.70 18.29 4.21
C ASN A 245 4.82 18.92 2.80
N SER A 246 5.07 20.23 2.74
CA SER A 246 5.13 21.01 1.49
C SER A 246 6.33 20.68 0.60
N ASP A 247 7.45 20.24 1.15
CA ASP A 247 8.61 19.75 0.37
C ASP A 247 8.36 18.34 -0.19
N ALA A 248 7.68 17.47 0.57
CA ALA A 248 7.21 16.20 0.01
C ALA A 248 6.23 16.42 -1.14
N LYS A 249 5.31 17.41 -1.04
CA LYS A 249 4.47 17.82 -2.17
C LYS A 249 5.30 18.28 -3.37
N ARG A 250 6.32 19.13 -3.18
CA ARG A 250 7.24 19.56 -4.26
C ARG A 250 7.94 18.38 -4.95
N LEU A 251 8.39 17.37 -4.19
CA LEU A 251 8.97 16.15 -4.75
C LEU A 251 7.95 15.26 -5.47
N ILE A 252 6.70 15.17 -4.98
CA ILE A 252 5.60 14.48 -5.68
C ILE A 252 5.31 15.13 -7.03
N LEU A 253 5.27 16.47 -7.10
CA LEU A 253 5.07 17.19 -8.36
C LEU A 253 6.17 16.86 -9.38
N ASP A 254 7.41 17.13 -9.01
CA ASP A 254 8.58 17.01 -9.88
C ASP A 254 8.87 15.56 -10.32
N LEU A 255 8.80 14.59 -9.40
CA LEU A 255 8.98 13.18 -9.72
C LEU A 255 7.79 12.64 -10.53
N GLY A 256 6.58 13.17 -10.30
CA GLY A 256 5.38 12.84 -11.08
C GLY A 256 5.51 13.23 -12.55
N ASP A 257 5.81 14.49 -12.84
CA ASP A 257 6.00 15.00 -14.21
C ASP A 257 7.16 14.28 -14.94
N PHE A 258 8.26 14.02 -14.23
CA PHE A 258 9.36 13.21 -14.73
C PHE A 258 8.93 11.78 -15.06
N LEU A 259 8.16 11.12 -14.18
CA LEU A 259 7.68 9.77 -14.40
C LEU A 259 6.69 9.68 -15.55
N ILE A 260 5.81 10.67 -15.74
CA ILE A 260 4.90 10.74 -16.89
C ILE A 260 5.72 10.82 -18.19
N SER A 261 6.71 11.70 -18.25
CA SER A 261 7.60 11.84 -19.40
C SER A 261 8.33 10.53 -19.71
N LYS A 262 8.97 9.92 -18.69
CA LYS A 262 9.71 8.65 -18.77
C LYS A 262 8.81 7.43 -19.07
N PHE A 263 7.51 7.54 -18.83
CA PHE A 263 6.50 6.55 -19.22
C PHE A 263 6.09 6.69 -20.68
N GLN A 264 5.95 7.91 -21.20
CA GLN A 264 5.63 8.17 -22.61
C GLN A 264 6.77 7.77 -23.57
N GLU A 265 8.02 7.82 -23.13
CA GLU A 265 9.20 7.41 -23.91
C GLU A 265 9.21 5.92 -24.32
N LYS A 266 8.45 5.04 -23.65
CA LYS A 266 8.59 3.59 -23.80
C LYS A 266 7.28 2.85 -23.50
N ASP A 267 6.92 1.87 -24.33
CA ASP A 267 5.80 0.96 -24.03
C ASP A 267 6.15 0.00 -22.88
N TYR A 268 5.71 0.35 -21.67
CA TYR A 268 5.81 -0.51 -20.48
C TYR A 268 4.74 -1.62 -20.45
N TYR A 269 3.60 -1.46 -21.13
CA TYR A 269 2.49 -2.44 -21.11
C TYR A 269 2.90 -3.82 -21.65
N LEU A 270 3.91 -3.86 -22.53
CA LEU A 270 4.45 -5.12 -23.07
C LEU A 270 5.07 -6.06 -22.01
N ASN A 271 5.71 -5.51 -20.98
CA ASN A 271 6.62 -6.27 -20.10
C ASN A 271 6.55 -5.92 -18.60
N SER A 272 5.90 -4.80 -18.24
CA SER A 272 5.94 -4.13 -16.93
C SER A 272 4.51 -3.77 -16.48
N ILE A 273 3.59 -4.74 -16.50
CA ILE A 273 2.17 -4.48 -16.18
C ILE A 273 2.00 -4.17 -14.67
N ASP A 274 2.87 -4.70 -13.80
CA ASP A 274 2.96 -4.26 -12.41
C ASP A 274 3.36 -2.78 -12.31
N ASP A 275 4.42 -2.35 -13.01
CA ASP A 275 4.84 -0.94 -12.99
C ASP A 275 3.73 -0.01 -13.52
N CYS A 276 3.05 -0.37 -14.61
CA CYS A 276 1.94 0.41 -15.18
C CYS A 276 0.78 0.56 -14.18
N SER A 277 0.35 -0.56 -13.60
CA SER A 277 -0.79 -0.58 -12.67
C SER A 277 -0.47 0.16 -11.37
N LEU A 278 0.75 0.01 -10.85
CA LEU A 278 1.19 0.73 -9.66
C LEU A 278 1.33 2.23 -9.93
N PHE A 279 1.91 2.62 -11.08
CA PHE A 279 2.06 4.02 -11.45
C PHE A 279 0.70 4.73 -11.58
N SER A 280 -0.29 4.08 -12.17
CA SER A 280 -1.65 4.62 -12.23
C SER A 280 -2.26 4.85 -10.84
N ILE A 281 -2.05 3.93 -9.90
CA ILE A 281 -2.48 4.09 -8.51
C ILE A 281 -1.78 5.30 -7.88
N CYS A 282 -0.44 5.39 -8.01
CA CYS A 282 0.33 6.49 -7.43
C CYS A 282 -0.04 7.86 -8.02
N LEU A 283 -0.37 7.94 -9.31
CA LEU A 283 -0.87 9.16 -9.94
C LEU A 283 -2.24 9.59 -9.40
N MET A 284 -3.13 8.64 -9.08
CA MET A 284 -4.43 8.96 -8.46
C MET A 284 -4.27 9.44 -7.01
N GLU A 285 -3.34 8.87 -6.23
CA GLU A 285 -3.03 9.40 -4.89
C GLU A 285 -2.36 10.78 -4.97
N ALA A 286 -1.41 10.96 -5.90
CA ALA A 286 -0.80 12.27 -6.16
C ALA A 286 -1.84 13.32 -6.58
N TYR A 287 -2.84 12.95 -7.39
CA TYR A 287 -3.97 13.83 -7.72
C TYR A 287 -4.75 14.24 -6.47
N LYS A 288 -5.14 13.31 -5.58
CA LYS A 288 -5.81 13.63 -4.30
C LYS A 288 -4.99 14.57 -3.39
N HIS A 289 -3.68 14.65 -3.59
CA HIS A 289 -2.76 15.48 -2.81
C HIS A 289 -2.44 16.84 -3.45
N THR A 290 -2.72 17.01 -4.75
CA THR A 290 -2.17 18.11 -5.58
C THR A 290 -3.21 18.82 -6.46
N ASP A 291 -4.36 18.18 -6.71
CA ASP A 291 -5.40 18.58 -7.67
C ASP A 291 -4.91 18.73 -9.13
N ILE A 292 -3.71 18.23 -9.46
CA ILE A 292 -3.15 18.36 -10.81
C ILE A 292 -3.86 17.41 -11.80
N ILE A 293 -4.53 18.03 -12.77
CA ILE A 293 -5.36 17.36 -13.76
C ILE A 293 -4.57 16.36 -14.62
N SER A 294 -3.32 16.69 -15.02
CA SER A 294 -2.49 15.79 -15.85
C SER A 294 -2.18 14.45 -15.17
N PHE A 295 -2.10 14.41 -13.84
CA PHE A 295 -1.94 13.16 -13.09
C PHE A 295 -3.19 12.29 -13.21
N LYS A 296 -4.38 12.89 -13.05
CA LYS A 296 -5.66 12.20 -13.22
C LYS A 296 -5.86 11.72 -14.67
N GLU A 297 -5.57 12.56 -15.66
CA GLU A 297 -5.70 12.22 -17.08
C GLU A 297 -4.76 11.07 -17.46
N THR A 298 -3.48 11.15 -17.08
CA THR A 298 -2.51 10.07 -17.35
C THR A 298 -2.91 8.76 -16.64
N ALA A 299 -3.37 8.82 -15.38
CA ALA A 299 -3.87 7.64 -14.67
C ALA A 299 -5.12 7.03 -15.36
N LYS A 300 -5.98 7.87 -15.94
CA LYS A 300 -7.16 7.45 -16.68
C LYS A 300 -6.79 6.78 -18.00
N GLU A 301 -5.87 7.35 -18.77
CA GLU A 301 -5.31 6.72 -19.98
C GLU A 301 -4.69 5.36 -19.68
N ILE A 302 -3.91 5.25 -18.60
CA ILE A 302 -3.33 3.98 -18.17
C ILE A 302 -4.41 2.96 -17.82
N ASN A 303 -5.46 3.34 -17.06
CA ASN A 303 -6.53 2.40 -16.72
C ASN A 303 -7.38 1.98 -17.93
N ASP A 304 -7.81 2.90 -18.79
CA ASP A 304 -8.53 2.54 -20.02
C ASP A 304 -7.65 1.64 -20.93
N LYS A 305 -6.32 1.85 -20.94
CA LYS A 305 -5.38 0.94 -21.62
C LYS A 305 -5.29 -0.42 -20.94
N LEU A 306 -5.24 -0.50 -19.60
CA LEU A 306 -5.25 -1.76 -18.84
C LEU A 306 -6.56 -2.54 -19.02
N VAL A 307 -7.70 -1.85 -19.13
CA VAL A 307 -9.01 -2.45 -19.50
C VAL A 307 -8.94 -3.01 -20.93
N SER A 308 -8.34 -2.30 -21.89
CA SER A 308 -8.17 -2.78 -23.28
C SER A 308 -7.32 -4.06 -23.42
N LEU A 309 -6.56 -4.44 -22.38
CA LEU A 309 -5.79 -5.69 -22.33
C LEU A 309 -6.59 -6.88 -21.80
N TYR A 310 -7.82 -6.71 -21.33
CA TYR A 310 -8.63 -7.79 -20.77
C TYR A 310 -9.22 -8.71 -21.85
N ASP A 311 -8.95 -10.01 -21.74
CA ASP A 311 -9.51 -11.07 -22.57
C ASP A 311 -10.83 -11.55 -21.95
N SER A 312 -11.96 -11.15 -22.55
CA SER A 312 -13.31 -11.49 -22.11
C SER A 312 -13.54 -12.99 -21.94
N ASP A 313 -12.97 -13.79 -22.84
CA ASP A 313 -13.29 -15.21 -22.99
C ASP A 313 -12.45 -16.07 -22.03
N LYS A 314 -11.21 -15.64 -21.78
CA LYS A 314 -10.25 -16.35 -20.92
C LYS A 314 -10.21 -15.78 -19.50
N HIS A 315 -10.82 -14.61 -19.27
CA HIS A 315 -10.85 -13.89 -17.98
C HIS A 315 -9.45 -13.53 -17.45
N ILE A 316 -8.53 -13.16 -18.34
CA ILE A 316 -7.15 -12.77 -18.02
C ILE A 316 -6.77 -11.48 -18.74
N PHE A 317 -5.79 -10.74 -18.23
CA PHE A 317 -5.14 -9.68 -19.03
C PHE A 317 -4.09 -10.28 -19.97
N VAL A 318 -4.10 -9.87 -21.23
CA VAL A 318 -3.23 -10.40 -22.29
C VAL A 318 -1.82 -9.87 -22.15
N LYS A 319 -0.84 -10.79 -22.18
CA LYS A 319 0.57 -10.44 -22.39
C LYS A 319 0.99 -10.79 -23.81
N ILE A 320 1.57 -9.82 -24.50
CA ILE A 320 2.11 -9.97 -25.86
C ILE A 320 3.38 -10.83 -25.77
N SER A 321 3.23 -12.13 -26.10
CA SER A 321 4.34 -13.07 -26.16
C SER A 321 3.96 -14.32 -26.94
N ASP A 322 4.80 -14.76 -27.88
CA ASP A 322 4.59 -15.97 -28.69
C ASP A 322 4.73 -17.28 -27.91
N LYS A 323 5.10 -17.19 -26.63
CA LYS A 323 5.31 -18.34 -25.75
C LYS A 323 3.99 -19.09 -25.52
N LYS A 324 4.10 -20.43 -25.46
CA LYS A 324 2.99 -21.37 -25.17
C LYS A 324 2.50 -21.28 -23.71
N GLU A 325 3.38 -20.83 -22.82
CA GLU A 325 3.08 -20.50 -21.42
C GLU A 325 3.33 -19.01 -21.18
N SER A 326 2.35 -18.31 -20.57
CA SER A 326 2.54 -16.95 -20.03
C SER A 326 2.80 -17.04 -18.52
N LYS A 327 3.66 -16.18 -17.99
CA LYS A 327 3.92 -16.09 -16.54
C LYS A 327 3.32 -14.79 -15.99
N TYR A 328 2.72 -14.88 -14.80
CA TYR A 328 2.14 -13.75 -14.09
C TYR A 328 2.73 -13.69 -12.68
N SER A 329 3.40 -12.59 -12.34
CA SER A 329 3.86 -12.24 -10.99
C SER A 329 2.65 -12.00 -10.09
N CYS A 330 2.76 -12.33 -8.79
CA CYS A 330 1.73 -11.94 -7.83
C CYS A 330 1.60 -10.41 -7.65
N LEU A 331 2.62 -9.62 -8.01
CA LEU A 331 2.52 -8.17 -8.05
C LEU A 331 1.64 -7.74 -9.23
N GLU A 332 1.99 -8.13 -10.46
CA GLU A 332 1.20 -7.83 -11.67
C GLU A 332 -0.29 -8.15 -11.51
N VAL A 333 -0.63 -9.32 -10.97
CA VAL A 333 -2.04 -9.73 -10.80
C VAL A 333 -2.76 -8.91 -9.74
N ASN A 334 -2.09 -8.61 -8.62
CA ASN A 334 -2.68 -7.85 -7.52
C ASN A 334 -2.82 -6.37 -7.87
N PHE A 335 -1.76 -5.76 -8.42
CA PHE A 335 -1.76 -4.36 -8.83
C PHE A 335 -2.74 -4.11 -9.97
N TYR A 336 -2.85 -5.02 -10.95
CA TYR A 336 -3.87 -4.92 -12.01
C TYR A 336 -5.29 -4.93 -11.44
N LEU A 337 -5.59 -5.85 -10.51
CA LEU A 337 -6.91 -5.91 -9.87
C LEU A 337 -7.19 -4.66 -9.01
N LEU A 338 -6.22 -4.18 -8.25
CA LEU A 338 -6.33 -2.97 -7.43
C LEU A 338 -6.49 -1.70 -8.29
N SER A 339 -5.75 -1.58 -9.41
CA SER A 339 -5.90 -0.45 -10.34
C SER A 339 -7.32 -0.39 -10.90
N LEU A 340 -7.87 -1.53 -11.33
CA LEU A 340 -9.27 -1.61 -11.79
C LEU A 340 -10.28 -1.34 -10.68
N LEU A 341 -10.06 -1.81 -9.45
CA LEU A 341 -10.92 -1.52 -8.29
C LEU A 341 -10.94 -0.01 -8.01
N MET A 342 -9.77 0.62 -7.83
CA MET A 342 -9.66 2.06 -7.57
C MET A 342 -10.22 2.89 -8.72
N TYR A 343 -10.02 2.48 -9.97
CA TYR A 343 -10.63 3.14 -11.13
C TYR A 343 -12.16 3.02 -11.13
N SER A 344 -12.71 1.88 -10.70
CA SER A 344 -14.16 1.66 -10.57
C SER A 344 -14.81 2.47 -9.44
N PHE A 345 -14.02 2.95 -8.48
CA PHE A 345 -14.46 3.83 -7.39
C PHE A 345 -14.26 5.32 -7.74
N ASN A 346 -13.08 5.70 -8.24
CA ASN A 346 -12.68 7.09 -8.48
C ASN A 346 -13.40 7.76 -9.68
N GLU A 347 -13.97 6.97 -10.60
CA GLU A 347 -14.67 7.43 -11.82
C GLU A 347 -16.10 6.86 -11.91
N ASP A 348 -16.69 6.40 -10.81
CA ASP A 348 -18.03 5.79 -10.71
C ASP A 348 -18.32 4.59 -11.65
N ARG A 349 -17.31 4.07 -12.37
CA ARG A 349 -17.40 2.93 -13.30
C ARG A 349 -17.65 1.56 -12.63
N SER A 350 -18.14 1.54 -11.38
CA SER A 350 -18.43 0.33 -10.59
C SER A 350 -19.36 -0.66 -11.31
N ASN A 351 -20.34 -0.20 -12.09
CA ASN A 351 -21.22 -1.11 -12.85
C ASN A 351 -20.56 -1.65 -14.13
N GLU A 352 -19.76 -0.84 -14.82
CA GLU A 352 -19.06 -1.20 -16.06
C GLU A 352 -17.95 -2.23 -15.81
N LEU A 353 -17.14 -2.01 -14.76
CA LEU A 353 -15.96 -2.81 -14.49
C LEU A 353 -16.23 -4.03 -13.59
N ARG A 354 -17.37 -4.10 -12.89
CA ARG A 354 -17.74 -5.25 -12.03
C ARG A 354 -17.62 -6.61 -12.71
N PRO A 355 -18.06 -6.85 -13.97
CA PRO A 355 -17.86 -8.14 -14.64
C PRO A 355 -16.37 -8.49 -14.79
N THR A 356 -15.56 -7.53 -15.25
CA THR A 356 -14.11 -7.69 -15.44
C THR A 356 -13.40 -7.98 -14.12
N ILE A 357 -13.64 -7.16 -13.09
CA ILE A 357 -13.07 -7.30 -11.75
C ILE A 357 -13.46 -8.66 -11.14
N SER A 358 -14.75 -9.02 -11.20
CA SER A 358 -15.25 -10.30 -10.67
C SER A 358 -14.65 -11.52 -11.38
N ASN A 359 -14.44 -11.44 -12.69
CA ASN A 359 -13.89 -12.53 -13.49
C ASN A 359 -12.38 -12.68 -13.32
N VAL A 360 -11.62 -11.57 -13.29
CA VAL A 360 -10.17 -11.56 -12.96
C VAL A 360 -9.95 -12.11 -11.55
N TYR A 361 -10.72 -11.64 -10.56
CA TYR A 361 -10.65 -12.15 -9.19
C TYR A 361 -10.89 -13.66 -9.14
N ARG A 362 -11.95 -14.17 -9.76
CA ARG A 362 -12.23 -15.62 -9.80
C ARG A 362 -11.16 -16.42 -10.53
N LYS A 363 -10.70 -15.96 -11.71
CA LYS A 363 -9.70 -16.69 -12.52
C LYS A 363 -8.37 -16.81 -11.78
N PHE A 364 -7.90 -15.75 -11.12
CA PHE A 364 -6.58 -15.74 -10.46
C PHE A 364 -6.60 -16.09 -8.98
N PHE A 365 -7.41 -15.39 -8.16
CA PHE A 365 -7.40 -15.53 -6.70
C PHE A 365 -8.13 -16.79 -6.24
N VAL A 366 -9.32 -17.07 -6.80
CA VAL A 366 -10.15 -18.22 -6.40
C VAL A 366 -9.69 -19.51 -7.07
N ASN A 367 -9.64 -19.53 -8.41
CA ASN A 367 -9.39 -20.74 -9.19
C ASN A 367 -7.92 -20.92 -9.61
N GLY A 368 -7.12 -19.85 -9.56
CA GLY A 368 -5.80 -19.80 -10.19
C GLY A 368 -4.63 -20.29 -9.31
N GLY A 369 -4.86 -20.49 -8.01
CA GLY A 369 -3.82 -20.87 -7.04
C GLY A 369 -2.81 -19.76 -6.76
N LEU A 370 -3.22 -18.49 -6.88
CA LEU A 370 -2.40 -17.31 -6.58
C LEU A 370 -1.97 -17.26 -5.10
N LEU A 371 -2.81 -17.81 -4.23
CA LEU A 371 -2.60 -17.90 -2.79
C LEU A 371 -2.46 -19.36 -2.37
N THR A 372 -1.70 -19.62 -1.31
CA THR A 372 -1.48 -20.95 -0.74
C THR A 372 -2.66 -21.47 0.08
N SER A 373 -3.41 -20.55 0.69
CA SER A 373 -4.63 -20.79 1.46
C SER A 373 -5.32 -19.44 1.71
N TRP A 374 -6.54 -19.46 2.25
CA TRP A 374 -7.30 -18.28 2.63
C TRP A 374 -7.70 -18.33 4.11
N PRO A 375 -7.62 -17.24 4.90
CA PRO A 375 -8.09 -17.24 6.28
C PRO A 375 -9.51 -17.79 6.44
N ASP A 376 -9.80 -18.38 7.60
CA ASP A 376 -11.20 -18.66 7.95
C ASP A 376 -11.98 -17.34 8.08
N ALA A 377 -13.29 -17.36 7.84
CA ALA A 377 -14.14 -16.20 8.11
C ALA A 377 -14.41 -16.06 9.62
N PRO A 378 -14.68 -14.85 10.14
CA PRO A 378 -15.12 -14.66 11.51
C PRO A 378 -16.38 -15.48 11.81
N THR A 379 -16.41 -16.07 13.00
CA THR A 379 -17.54 -16.84 13.55
C THR A 379 -18.71 -15.93 13.94
N LEU A 380 -19.86 -16.53 14.27
CA LEU A 380 -21.05 -15.77 14.68
C LEU A 380 -20.90 -15.10 16.06
N ASP A 381 -19.95 -15.53 16.88
CA ASP A 381 -19.66 -14.95 18.20
C ASP A 381 -18.64 -13.79 18.13
N GLU A 382 -18.02 -13.57 16.96
CA GLU A 382 -16.99 -12.56 16.73
C GLU A 382 -17.59 -11.25 16.20
N VAL A 383 -17.37 -10.15 16.92
CA VAL A 383 -17.96 -8.83 16.61
C VAL A 383 -17.66 -8.32 15.19
N GLU A 384 -16.56 -8.75 14.59
CA GLU A 384 -16.19 -8.42 13.21
C GLU A 384 -17.17 -8.96 12.17
N ARG A 385 -17.95 -10.00 12.49
CA ARG A 385 -18.96 -10.55 11.58
C ARG A 385 -20.15 -9.61 11.37
N TYR A 386 -20.15 -8.44 12.01
CA TYR A 386 -21.23 -7.48 12.10
C TYR A 386 -20.74 -6.03 11.89
N ARG A 387 -21.46 -5.25 11.09
CA ARG A 387 -21.32 -3.79 11.03
C ARG A 387 -21.53 -3.18 12.43
N LYS A 388 -20.90 -2.03 12.69
CA LYS A 388 -20.86 -1.33 13.98
C LYS A 388 -20.31 -2.17 15.14
N LEU A 389 -19.76 -3.36 14.85
CA LEU A 389 -19.31 -4.36 15.83
C LEU A 389 -20.42 -4.73 16.85
N SER A 390 -21.67 -4.83 16.37
CA SER A 390 -22.88 -4.80 17.22
C SER A 390 -23.42 -6.15 17.69
N LEU A 391 -23.00 -7.27 17.08
CA LEU A 391 -23.58 -8.62 17.24
C LEU A 391 -25.08 -8.74 16.88
N ARG A 392 -25.68 -7.74 16.20
CA ARG A 392 -27.10 -7.77 15.79
C ARG A 392 -27.28 -8.46 14.44
N SER A 393 -28.32 -9.28 14.30
CA SER A 393 -28.69 -9.95 13.03
C SER A 393 -28.66 -9.02 11.82
N ASP A 394 -29.15 -7.80 11.99
CA ASP A 394 -29.42 -6.85 10.91
C ASP A 394 -28.13 -6.16 10.42
N ASP A 395 -27.08 -6.16 11.25
CA ASP A 395 -25.73 -5.68 10.94
C ASP A 395 -24.84 -6.80 10.37
N MET A 396 -25.28 -8.07 10.36
CA MET A 396 -24.46 -9.23 9.97
C MET A 396 -23.96 -9.14 8.51
N LEU A 397 -22.81 -9.74 8.27
CA LEU A 397 -22.17 -9.88 6.95
C LEU A 397 -22.16 -11.34 6.49
N ASP A 398 -22.42 -11.56 5.20
CA ASP A 398 -22.31 -12.87 4.55
C ASP A 398 -20.86 -13.40 4.57
N GLU A 399 -20.67 -14.73 4.54
CA GLU A 399 -19.33 -15.32 4.52
C GLU A 399 -18.56 -14.92 3.24
N THR A 400 -19.28 -14.65 2.14
CA THR A 400 -18.73 -14.14 0.87
C THR A 400 -18.12 -12.75 0.99
N PHE A 401 -18.30 -12.03 2.10
CA PHE A 401 -17.55 -10.82 2.38
C PHE A 401 -16.10 -11.11 2.84
N PHE A 402 -15.84 -12.28 3.43
CA PHE A 402 -14.54 -12.65 4.01
C PHE A 402 -13.78 -13.69 3.17
N ARG A 403 -14.50 -14.64 2.54
CA ARG A 403 -13.93 -15.68 1.67
C ARG A 403 -14.97 -16.31 0.73
N MET A 404 -14.51 -16.86 -0.39
CA MET A 404 -15.31 -17.86 -1.13
C MET A 404 -15.28 -19.23 -0.42
N PRO A 405 -16.42 -19.94 -0.27
CA PRO A 405 -16.46 -21.24 0.42
C PRO A 405 -15.57 -22.34 -0.19
N VAL A 406 -15.27 -22.25 -1.49
CA VAL A 406 -14.41 -23.20 -2.21
C VAL A 406 -12.91 -23.05 -1.91
N LEU A 407 -12.51 -21.98 -1.21
CA LEU A 407 -11.11 -21.72 -0.88
C LEU A 407 -10.65 -22.55 0.32
N SER A 408 -9.51 -23.22 0.14
CA SER A 408 -8.88 -24.02 1.19
C SER A 408 -8.22 -23.13 2.26
N THR A 409 -8.42 -23.48 3.52
CA THR A 409 -7.95 -22.68 4.68
C THR A 409 -6.64 -23.22 5.25
N PRO A 410 -5.90 -22.45 6.06
CA PRO A 410 -4.69 -22.92 6.73
C PRO A 410 -4.87 -24.22 7.51
N LYS A 411 -6.02 -24.39 8.19
CA LYS A 411 -6.41 -25.62 8.90
C LYS A 411 -6.52 -26.83 7.96
N SER A 412 -6.99 -26.63 6.73
CA SER A 412 -7.16 -27.70 5.72
C SER A 412 -5.91 -28.02 4.89
N THR A 413 -4.95 -27.09 4.82
CA THR A 413 -3.76 -27.21 3.95
C THR A 413 -2.45 -27.38 4.69
N GLY A 414 -2.40 -26.98 5.98
CA GLY A 414 -1.14 -26.77 6.70
C GLY A 414 -0.31 -25.60 6.14
N LEU A 415 -0.85 -24.76 5.26
CA LEU A 415 -0.13 -23.63 4.66
C LEU A 415 -0.67 -22.30 5.20
N ALA A 416 0.23 -21.39 5.54
CA ALA A 416 -0.13 -20.00 5.84
C ALA A 416 -0.70 -19.28 4.59
N PRO A 417 -1.57 -18.28 4.76
CA PRO A 417 -2.14 -17.53 3.64
C PRO A 417 -1.08 -16.55 3.09
N ILE A 418 -0.50 -16.88 1.94
CA ILE A 418 0.54 -16.07 1.28
C ILE A 418 0.37 -16.06 -0.24
N PHE A 419 0.87 -15.01 -0.89
CA PHE A 419 0.98 -14.94 -2.35
C PHE A 419 2.13 -15.82 -2.85
N VAL A 420 1.83 -16.73 -3.79
CA VAL A 420 2.87 -17.49 -4.52
C VAL A 420 3.63 -16.56 -5.46
N LYS A 421 4.94 -16.76 -5.61
CA LYS A 421 5.82 -15.83 -6.37
C LYS A 421 5.30 -15.47 -7.77
N SER A 422 4.77 -16.47 -8.49
CA SER A 422 4.22 -16.32 -9.84
C SER A 422 3.38 -17.52 -10.27
N LEU A 423 2.33 -17.29 -11.05
CA LEU A 423 1.56 -18.31 -11.76
C LEU A 423 2.07 -18.53 -13.19
N THR A 424 1.80 -19.72 -13.71
CA THR A 424 2.03 -20.10 -15.11
C THR A 424 0.69 -20.46 -15.77
N TYR A 425 0.32 -19.68 -16.79
CA TYR A 425 -0.87 -19.89 -17.62
C TYR A 425 -0.50 -20.68 -18.87
N SER A 426 -1.24 -21.75 -19.18
CA SER A 426 -1.03 -22.55 -20.39
C SER A 426 -2.09 -22.24 -21.45
N LYS A 427 -1.70 -21.56 -22.54
CA LYS A 427 -2.60 -21.17 -23.63
C LYS A 427 -3.33 -22.36 -24.30
N ARG A 428 -2.76 -23.57 -24.22
CA ARG A 428 -3.37 -24.81 -24.76
C ARG A 428 -4.44 -25.42 -23.85
N LYS A 429 -4.42 -25.11 -22.55
CA LYS A 429 -5.32 -25.72 -21.54
C LYS A 429 -6.31 -24.73 -20.92
N ASP A 430 -6.17 -23.44 -21.20
CA ASP A 430 -6.81 -22.33 -20.46
C ASP A 430 -6.65 -22.42 -18.91
N SER A 431 -5.59 -23.09 -18.46
CA SER A 431 -5.35 -23.39 -17.05
C SER A 431 -4.22 -22.56 -16.47
N LEU A 432 -4.46 -21.91 -15.33
CA LEU A 432 -3.40 -21.42 -14.44
C LEU A 432 -2.81 -22.56 -13.62
N SER A 433 -1.58 -22.36 -13.13
CA SER A 433 -0.87 -23.33 -12.29
C SER A 433 0.26 -22.65 -11.50
N SER A 434 0.45 -23.03 -10.25
CA SER A 434 1.64 -22.70 -9.46
C SER A 434 2.61 -23.90 -9.49
N LYS A 435 3.93 -23.64 -9.57
CA LYS A 435 4.95 -24.71 -9.72
C LYS A 435 5.68 -25.04 -8.40
N LYS A 436 5.72 -24.10 -7.45
CA LYS A 436 6.14 -24.28 -6.04
C LYS A 436 5.49 -23.16 -5.19
N SER A 437 5.08 -23.48 -3.97
CA SER A 437 4.80 -22.50 -2.92
C SER A 437 6.10 -22.10 -2.21
N SER A 438 6.28 -20.81 -1.96
CA SER A 438 7.43 -20.27 -1.22
C SER A 438 7.10 -18.85 -0.78
N PHE A 439 7.34 -18.53 0.49
CA PHE A 439 7.24 -17.16 0.98
C PHE A 439 8.36 -16.30 0.37
N ASP A 440 8.00 -15.09 -0.01
CA ASP A 440 8.87 -14.10 -0.64
C ASP A 440 8.43 -12.74 -0.08
N SER A 441 9.07 -12.28 1.01
CA SER A 441 8.51 -11.23 1.87
C SER A 441 8.42 -9.89 1.16
N ASN A 442 9.41 -9.51 0.33
CA ASN A 442 9.34 -8.31 -0.51
C ASN A 442 8.05 -8.25 -1.36
N LYS A 443 7.59 -9.41 -1.87
CA LYS A 443 6.36 -9.52 -2.67
C LYS A 443 5.09 -9.55 -1.83
N ASN A 444 5.15 -10.20 -0.67
CA ASN A 444 3.98 -10.38 0.19
C ASN A 444 3.66 -9.11 0.98
N MET A 445 4.67 -8.48 1.59
CA MET A 445 4.48 -7.23 2.34
C MET A 445 3.99 -6.11 1.42
N LEU A 446 4.55 -5.97 0.21
CA LEU A 446 4.07 -4.95 -0.75
C LEU A 446 2.65 -5.22 -1.23
N ASN A 447 2.26 -6.48 -1.48
CA ASN A 447 0.88 -6.80 -1.83
C ASN A 447 -0.10 -6.54 -0.67
N PHE A 448 0.18 -7.04 0.53
CA PHE A 448 -0.71 -6.86 1.68
C PHE A 448 -0.80 -5.39 2.11
N PHE A 449 0.33 -4.67 2.12
CA PHE A 449 0.33 -3.24 2.42
C PHE A 449 -0.53 -2.47 1.41
N LEU A 450 -0.35 -2.68 0.10
CA LEU A 450 -1.10 -1.93 -0.90
C LEU A 450 -2.61 -2.26 -0.86
N ILE A 451 -2.99 -3.49 -0.52
CA ILE A 451 -4.39 -3.85 -0.27
C ILE A 451 -4.94 -3.11 0.96
N ILE A 452 -4.20 -3.10 2.08
CA ILE A 452 -4.62 -2.41 3.31
C ILE A 452 -4.73 -0.90 3.05
N PHE A 453 -3.66 -0.26 2.58
CA PHE A 453 -3.57 1.19 2.35
C PHE A 453 -4.66 1.75 1.40
N LEU A 454 -5.05 0.99 0.38
CA LEU A 454 -6.07 1.43 -0.59
C LEU A 454 -7.50 1.10 -0.16
N LEU A 455 -7.72 0.06 0.65
CA LEU A 455 -9.06 -0.44 0.96
C LEU A 455 -9.52 -0.20 2.39
N LYS A 456 -8.62 0.08 3.35
CA LYS A 456 -8.96 0.26 4.78
C LYS A 456 -10.11 1.25 4.96
N ASP A 457 -9.92 2.47 4.45
CA ASP A 457 -10.87 3.58 4.51
C ASP A 457 -12.26 3.17 3.94
N THR A 458 -12.28 2.37 2.85
CA THR A 458 -13.51 1.82 2.24
C THR A 458 -14.19 0.71 3.05
N ILE A 459 -13.42 -0.04 3.85
CA ILE A 459 -13.93 -1.08 4.75
C ILE A 459 -14.43 -0.47 6.05
N GLU A 460 -13.79 0.58 6.58
CA GLU A 460 -14.25 1.34 7.75
C GLU A 460 -15.62 2.00 7.47
N ASP A 461 -15.78 2.63 6.31
CA ASP A 461 -17.07 3.12 5.79
C ASP A 461 -18.13 2.00 5.69
N LEU A 462 -17.77 0.83 5.14
CA LEU A 462 -18.69 -0.30 4.95
C LEU A 462 -19.11 -0.96 6.26
N MET A 463 -18.19 -1.01 7.23
CA MET A 463 -18.44 -1.49 8.58
C MET A 463 -19.25 -0.49 9.42
N GLU A 464 -19.57 0.70 8.89
CA GLU A 464 -20.26 1.79 9.59
C GLU A 464 -19.56 2.15 10.92
N PHE A 465 -18.22 2.19 10.90
CA PHE A 465 -17.43 2.63 12.05
C PHE A 465 -17.61 4.14 12.28
N THR A 466 -17.96 4.54 13.50
CA THR A 466 -17.97 5.95 13.90
C THR A 466 -16.54 6.43 14.08
N ASN A 467 -16.09 7.39 13.27
CA ASN A 467 -14.74 7.96 13.35
C ASN A 467 -14.40 8.48 14.76
N PRO A 468 -13.43 7.89 15.48
CA PRO A 468 -12.64 8.67 16.42
C PRO A 468 -11.78 9.66 15.62
N MET A 469 -11.43 10.80 16.21
CA MET A 469 -10.52 11.79 15.62
C MET A 469 -10.94 12.39 14.26
N ASN A 470 -12.03 13.16 14.23
CA ASN A 470 -12.11 14.26 13.25
C ASN A 470 -11.04 15.31 13.61
N CYS A 471 -9.91 15.32 12.89
CA CYS A 471 -8.96 16.42 12.96
C CYS A 471 -9.51 17.63 12.17
N GLU A 472 -9.58 18.81 12.79
CA GLU A 472 -10.19 20.00 12.22
C GLU A 472 -9.36 20.62 11.08
N SER A 473 -9.41 20.02 9.88
CA SER A 473 -8.71 20.55 8.69
C SER A 473 -9.38 20.25 7.34
N GLN A 474 -10.61 19.69 7.30
CA GLN A 474 -11.41 19.51 6.07
C GLN A 474 -12.74 20.28 6.06
N GLY A 475 -12.92 21.28 6.94
CA GLY A 475 -14.20 21.97 7.15
C GLY A 475 -14.66 22.89 6.01
N ASP A 476 -13.74 23.51 5.26
CA ASP A 476 -14.09 24.72 4.48
C ASP A 476 -14.18 24.52 2.96
N LEU A 477 -13.53 23.50 2.40
CA LEU A 477 -13.67 23.16 0.96
C LEU A 477 -15.11 22.76 0.58
N LYS A 478 -15.84 22.08 1.49
CA LYS A 478 -17.22 21.64 1.25
C LYS A 478 -18.27 22.77 1.36
N LYS A 479 -17.94 23.91 1.99
CA LYS A 479 -18.86 25.07 2.11
C LYS A 479 -18.92 25.90 0.82
N ILE A 480 -17.79 26.04 0.12
CA ILE A 480 -17.67 26.89 -1.07
C ILE A 480 -18.49 26.34 -2.25
N GLN A 481 -18.50 25.01 -2.45
CA GLN A 481 -19.24 24.39 -3.55
C GLN A 481 -20.77 24.49 -3.42
N GLN A 482 -21.31 24.72 -2.22
CA GLN A 482 -22.77 24.80 -1.99
C GLN A 482 -23.39 26.19 -2.24
N GLN A 483 -22.59 27.25 -2.46
CA GLN A 483 -23.09 28.61 -2.62
C GLN A 483 -23.37 29.04 -4.08
N ILE A 484 -22.95 28.25 -5.08
CA ILE A 484 -22.97 28.67 -6.50
C ILE A 484 -24.29 28.30 -7.22
N ILE A 485 -25.17 27.46 -6.65
CA ILE A 485 -26.40 27.00 -7.29
C ILE A 485 -27.66 27.41 -6.51
N ARG A 486 -28.13 28.65 -6.71
CA ARG A 486 -29.54 29.05 -6.54
C ARG A 486 -29.93 30.10 -7.59
N PRO A 487 -30.96 29.88 -8.42
CA PRO A 487 -31.50 30.92 -9.29
C PRO A 487 -32.36 31.91 -8.49
N ASN A 488 -32.32 33.19 -8.86
CA ASN A 488 -33.13 34.24 -8.26
C ASN A 488 -34.60 34.14 -8.69
N ASN A 489 -35.53 34.41 -7.76
CA ASN A 489 -36.60 35.39 -7.99
C ASN A 489 -37.26 35.85 -6.68
N PRO A 490 -37.60 37.15 -6.52
CA PRO A 490 -38.10 37.70 -5.26
C PRO A 490 -39.63 37.81 -5.20
N LYS A 491 -40.20 37.71 -3.99
CA LYS A 491 -41.48 38.34 -3.60
C LYS A 491 -41.41 38.83 -2.15
N ILE A 492 -42.21 39.85 -1.84
CA ILE A 492 -42.17 40.64 -0.60
C ILE A 492 -43.55 40.58 0.08
N ASN A 493 -43.56 40.45 1.41
CA ASN A 493 -44.50 40.99 2.42
C ASN A 493 -44.38 40.10 3.69
N ILE A 494 -44.13 40.58 4.93
CA ILE A 494 -44.71 41.68 5.76
C ILE A 494 -45.77 41.13 6.74
N GLU A 495 -45.69 41.58 8.01
CA GLU A 495 -46.63 41.34 9.15
C GLU A 495 -46.67 39.91 9.76
N ASN A 496 -46.95 39.68 11.07
CA ASN A 496 -47.00 40.55 12.26
C ASN A 496 -47.01 39.70 13.57
N ILE A 497 -46.50 40.24 14.71
CA ILE A 497 -46.99 39.99 16.12
C ILE A 497 -46.79 38.53 16.67
N SER A 498 -46.66 38.18 17.97
CA SER A 498 -46.67 38.85 19.29
C SER A 498 -45.53 38.33 20.23
N ALA A 499 -45.34 38.98 21.38
CA ALA A 499 -44.45 38.57 22.47
C ALA A 499 -44.96 37.37 23.29
N ASP A 500 -44.09 36.77 24.13
CA ASP A 500 -44.20 36.94 25.60
C ASP A 500 -42.85 36.71 26.32
N THR A 501 -42.81 36.81 27.66
CA THR A 501 -41.68 37.40 28.42
C THR A 501 -41.33 36.66 29.72
N LYS A 502 -40.02 36.53 30.03
CA LYS A 502 -39.32 36.55 31.35
C LYS A 502 -37.85 36.17 31.14
N GLU A 503 -36.87 37.03 31.45
CA GLU A 503 -36.33 37.33 32.80
C GLU A 503 -35.79 36.08 33.51
N SER A 504 -34.53 36.07 33.98
CA SER A 504 -34.02 37.00 35.00
C SER A 504 -32.58 37.52 34.80
N THR A 505 -32.20 38.50 35.65
CA THR A 505 -31.06 39.43 35.49
C THR A 505 -29.93 39.23 36.51
N SER A 506 -28.71 39.63 36.12
CA SER A 506 -27.76 40.33 37.00
C SER A 506 -26.78 41.19 36.18
N ILE A 507 -26.28 42.28 36.77
CA ILE A 507 -25.56 43.40 36.12
C ILE A 507 -24.39 43.83 37.05
N LEU A 508 -23.58 44.81 36.59
CA LEU A 508 -22.63 45.69 37.33
C LEU A 508 -21.14 45.26 37.19
N LEU A 509 -20.17 46.18 36.99
CA LEU A 509 -20.20 47.58 36.52
C LEU A 509 -18.84 48.01 35.92
N VAL A 510 -18.75 49.26 35.46
CA VAL A 510 -17.60 49.93 34.83
C VAL A 510 -16.66 50.56 35.87
N SER A 511 -15.36 50.66 35.54
CA SER A 511 -14.50 51.77 35.98
C SER A 511 -13.49 52.16 34.89
N GLU A 512 -13.27 53.45 34.69
CA GLU A 512 -12.32 54.05 33.73
C GLU A 512 -11.01 54.48 34.42
N THR A 513 -9.95 54.82 33.67
CA THR A 513 -9.35 56.18 33.62
C THR A 513 -8.01 56.23 32.85
N SER A 514 -7.78 57.33 32.09
CA SER A 514 -6.50 58.04 31.79
C SER A 514 -5.20 57.28 31.45
N ASN A 515 -4.28 57.75 30.59
CA ASN A 515 -4.18 58.91 29.69
C ASN A 515 -3.05 58.61 28.68
N ASP A 516 -3.12 59.07 27.43
CA ASP A 516 -2.41 60.29 26.97
C ASP A 516 -2.60 60.55 25.46
N VAL A 517 -2.39 61.80 25.02
CA VAL A 517 -2.62 62.23 23.63
C VAL A 517 -1.49 63.14 23.12
N LYS A 518 -1.00 62.88 21.90
CA LYS A 518 -0.47 63.91 20.98
C LYS A 518 -0.42 63.44 19.52
N ASN A 519 -1.20 64.11 18.68
CA ASN A 519 -1.10 64.04 17.21
C ASN A 519 0.05 64.92 16.71
N LEU A 520 0.57 64.64 15.49
CA LEU A 520 0.80 65.65 14.45
C LEU A 520 1.21 65.00 13.10
N THR A 521 0.58 65.46 12.02
CA THR A 521 0.88 65.24 10.59
C THR A 521 0.68 66.61 9.88
N PRO A 522 0.74 66.82 8.54
CA PRO A 522 1.10 65.93 7.41
C PRO A 522 2.08 66.58 6.38
N ASN A 523 2.35 65.89 5.25
CA ASN A 523 2.57 66.39 3.86
C ASN A 523 2.86 65.15 2.95
N ALA A 524 2.39 64.93 1.71
CA ALA A 524 2.13 65.77 0.51
C ALA A 524 3.43 66.23 -0.21
N LEU A 525 3.64 66.21 -1.55
CA LEU A 525 2.92 65.76 -2.78
C LEU A 525 3.96 65.79 -3.97
N THR A 526 3.85 65.35 -5.25
CA THR A 526 2.82 64.75 -6.16
C THR A 526 3.51 64.08 -7.39
N SER A 527 3.04 62.95 -7.95
CA SER A 527 2.92 62.68 -9.42
C SER A 527 2.29 61.28 -9.67
N THR A 528 1.20 61.04 -10.43
CA THR A 528 0.87 61.22 -11.87
C THR A 528 1.80 60.47 -12.84
N LYS A 529 1.33 59.65 -13.81
CA LYS A 529 -0.03 59.42 -14.39
C LYS A 529 -0.11 58.07 -15.15
N CYS A 530 -1.32 57.51 -15.29
CA CYS A 530 -2.01 56.82 -16.44
C CYS A 530 -1.19 56.16 -17.62
N ILE A 531 -1.68 55.20 -18.43
CA ILE A 531 -3.04 54.70 -18.74
C ILE A 531 -2.99 53.31 -19.48
N GLU A 532 -4.15 52.62 -19.63
CA GLU A 532 -4.45 51.41 -20.47
C GLU A 532 -3.52 50.15 -20.41
N LYS A 533 -3.90 48.88 -20.62
CA LYS A 533 -4.98 48.14 -21.35
C LYS A 533 -4.83 47.98 -22.87
N GLU A 534 -4.38 46.79 -23.31
CA GLU A 534 -4.70 46.22 -24.62
C GLU A 534 -4.85 44.69 -24.54
N GLU A 535 -5.88 44.15 -25.20
CA GLU A 535 -6.03 42.74 -25.58
C GLU A 535 -6.07 42.68 -27.11
N VAL A 536 -5.32 41.77 -27.74
CA VAL A 536 -5.44 41.51 -29.20
C VAL A 536 -5.35 40.01 -29.47
N GLU A 537 -6.27 39.51 -30.29
CA GLU A 537 -6.31 38.11 -30.73
C GLU A 537 -5.11 37.71 -31.61
N VAL A 538 -4.76 36.43 -31.64
CA VAL A 538 -3.99 35.84 -32.75
C VAL A 538 -4.81 34.74 -33.42
N LYS A 539 -5.11 34.92 -34.70
CA LYS A 539 -5.81 33.94 -35.54
C LYS A 539 -4.82 33.26 -36.49
N ASN A 540 -4.91 31.92 -36.55
CA ASN A 540 -4.55 31.02 -37.66
C ASN A 540 -3.19 31.18 -38.38
N ILE A 541 -2.48 30.05 -38.57
CA ILE A 541 -2.33 29.43 -39.91
C ILE A 541 -1.66 28.04 -39.80
N VAL A 542 -2.01 27.15 -40.73
CA VAL A 542 -1.51 25.77 -40.87
C VAL A 542 -0.43 25.71 -41.95
N ASN A 543 0.65 24.91 -41.76
CA ASN A 543 1.49 24.22 -42.78
C ASN A 543 2.94 23.96 -42.27
N LEU A 544 3.76 23.02 -42.76
CA LEU A 544 3.60 21.70 -43.42
C LEU A 544 5.02 21.04 -43.54
N LYS A 545 5.10 19.76 -43.92
CA LYS A 545 6.30 18.94 -44.27
C LYS A 545 7.03 18.38 -43.02
N LYS A 546 7.31 17.07 -42.86
CA LYS A 546 7.76 15.93 -43.71
C LYS A 546 9.26 15.91 -44.08
N ILE A 547 9.92 14.87 -43.52
CA ILE A 547 10.94 13.99 -44.14
C ILE A 547 12.33 14.60 -44.40
N ASN A 548 13.35 14.07 -43.71
CA ASN A 548 14.36 13.25 -44.42
C ASN A 548 15.15 12.29 -43.51
N LYS A 549 15.65 11.20 -44.11
CA LYS A 549 16.68 10.31 -43.54
C LYS A 549 18.03 10.69 -44.15
N ILE A 550 19.11 10.67 -43.37
CA ILE A 550 20.47 10.52 -43.90
C ILE A 550 21.21 9.48 -43.05
N SER A 551 21.97 8.61 -43.70
CA SER A 551 22.82 7.60 -43.07
C SER A 551 24.03 7.29 -43.96
N LEU A 552 25.23 7.66 -43.51
CA LEU A 552 26.54 7.20 -44.00
C LEU A 552 27.53 7.46 -42.84
N LEU A 553 28.26 6.51 -42.23
CA LEU A 553 29.18 5.44 -42.69
C LEU A 553 30.52 5.94 -43.27
N ASN A 554 31.55 5.95 -42.40
CA ASN A 554 32.85 5.28 -42.58
C ASN A 554 33.48 5.12 -41.16
N LYS A 555 34.14 4.02 -40.74
CA LYS A 555 35.20 3.17 -41.33
C LYS A 555 36.61 3.77 -41.15
N ASP A 556 37.67 2.99 -40.86
CA ASP A 556 37.81 1.52 -40.88
C ASP A 556 38.98 0.99 -40.00
N THR A 557 39.15 -0.36 -39.94
CA THR A 557 40.37 -1.13 -39.52
C THR A 557 40.83 -1.14 -38.03
N ILE A 558 41.44 -2.20 -37.45
CA ILE A 558 41.73 -3.60 -37.91
C ILE A 558 41.74 -4.65 -36.76
N SER A 559 41.74 -5.95 -37.12
CA SER A 559 41.62 -7.15 -36.26
C SER A 559 42.93 -7.62 -35.57
N LYS A 560 42.97 -8.57 -34.61
CA LYS A 560 42.79 -10.04 -34.77
C LYS A 560 42.69 -10.84 -33.43
N VAL A 561 41.85 -11.90 -33.40
CA VAL A 561 42.11 -13.33 -33.02
C VAL A 561 42.99 -13.64 -31.77
N SER A 562 42.69 -14.47 -30.74
CA SER A 562 41.79 -15.65 -30.54
C SER A 562 41.53 -15.97 -29.02
N PRO A 563 40.64 -16.94 -28.64
CA PRO A 563 40.15 -17.12 -27.25
C PRO A 563 40.55 -18.45 -26.51
N PRO A 564 40.37 -18.54 -25.17
CA PRO A 564 40.57 -19.78 -24.40
C PRO A 564 39.29 -20.50 -23.89
N LYS A 565 39.00 -21.66 -24.51
CA LYS A 565 38.66 -22.96 -23.88
C LYS A 565 37.53 -23.09 -22.83
N LYS A 566 36.43 -23.73 -23.27
CA LYS A 566 35.44 -24.44 -22.40
C LYS A 566 36.10 -25.61 -21.65
N LYS A 567 35.80 -25.80 -20.35
CA LYS A 567 36.10 -27.06 -19.61
C LYS A 567 34.91 -28.04 -19.69
N LYS A 568 35.12 -29.24 -20.25
CA LYS A 568 34.16 -30.37 -20.17
C LYS A 568 34.39 -31.16 -18.87
N LYS A 569 33.32 -31.66 -18.24
CA LYS A 569 33.41 -32.67 -17.17
C LYS A 569 33.69 -34.05 -17.79
N TYR A 570 34.61 -34.81 -17.20
CA TYR A 570 34.79 -36.23 -17.52
C TYR A 570 33.86 -37.10 -16.67
N LYS A 571 33.35 -38.19 -17.26
CA LYS A 571 32.87 -39.37 -16.52
C LYS A 571 33.96 -40.44 -16.56
N LYS A 572 34.12 -41.19 -15.47
CA LYS A 572 34.54 -42.60 -15.50
C LYS A 572 33.53 -43.42 -14.69
N ASN A 573 33.42 -44.70 -15.03
CA ASN A 573 32.46 -45.67 -14.49
C ASN A 573 33.16 -47.05 -14.47
N LYS A 574 32.54 -48.07 -13.85
CA LYS A 574 33.08 -49.41 -13.54
C LYS A 574 33.91 -49.44 -12.21
N ASN A 575 33.81 -50.46 -11.35
CA ASN A 575 33.00 -51.70 -11.43
C ASN A 575 32.76 -52.39 -10.07
N GLN A 576 31.77 -53.30 -10.07
CA GLN A 576 31.63 -54.53 -9.25
C GLN A 576 31.18 -54.50 -7.76
N HIS A 577 30.37 -55.55 -7.48
CA HIS A 577 29.76 -56.05 -6.23
C HIS A 577 30.74 -57.02 -5.49
N PRO A 578 30.47 -57.59 -4.27
CA PRO A 578 29.17 -58.08 -3.77
C PRO A 578 28.86 -58.08 -2.24
N HIS A 579 27.67 -58.62 -1.92
CA HIS A 579 27.13 -59.16 -0.64
C HIS A 579 27.97 -59.18 0.66
N ASN A 580 27.35 -58.74 1.77
CA ASN A 580 26.72 -59.61 2.80
C ASN A 580 25.98 -58.76 3.89
N LYS A 581 24.69 -59.04 4.18
CA LYS A 581 24.12 -59.76 5.36
C LYS A 581 24.05 -59.01 6.70
N LYS A 582 22.81 -58.90 7.20
CA LYS A 582 22.34 -59.00 8.60
C LYS A 582 23.27 -58.58 9.75
N SER A 583 22.86 -57.51 10.43
CA SER A 583 22.43 -57.58 11.84
C SER A 583 21.31 -56.57 12.05
#